data_AF-A0A6D0XGD0-F1
#
_entry.id   AF-A0A6D0XGD0-F1
#
_cell.length_a   1.000
_cell.length_b   1.000
_cell.length_c   1.000
_cell.angle_alpha   90.00
_cell.angle_beta   90.00
_cell.angle_gamma   90.00
#
_symmetry.space_group_name_H-M   'P 1'
#
loop_
_entity.id
_entity.type
_entity.pdbx_description
1 polymer ?
#
loop_
_entity_poly.entity_id
_entity_poly.type
_entity_poly.pdbx_seq_one_letter_code
_entity_poly.pdbx_strand_id
1 'polypeptide(L)'
;MRYLLIVITFFMGFSSLPAWAMDCYAEHEGGNTVVIGYVPRISIPSDGKKGDKIWQSSEYFMNVFCNNALPGPSPGEEYPSAWANIMMLLASGQDFYNQNSYTFGVTYNGVDYDSTSPLPIAAPVCIDIKGAGTFGNGYKKPAVCSGGPEPQLSVTFPVRVQLYIKLAKNANKVNKKLVLPDEYIALEFKGMSGAGAIDVDKNLTFRIRGLNNIHVLDCFVNVDLEPADGVVDFGKINSRTIKNTSVSETFSVVMTKDPGAACTEQFNILGSFFTTDILSDYSHLDIGNGLLLKIFHNDGTATEFNRFSQFASFSSSSAPSVTAPFRAELSANPAETVVEGPFSKDVILKITYN
;
A
#
# COMPACT_ATOMS: atom_id res chain seq x y z
N MET A 1 69.05 -20.51 -0.22
CA MET A 1 68.35 -19.78 -1.32
C MET A 1 67.25 -20.72 -1.82
N ARG A 2 65.96 -20.42 -1.88
CA ARG A 2 65.18 -19.18 -1.77
C ARG A 2 63.75 -19.63 -1.45
N TYR A 3 63.09 -18.91 -0.54
CA TYR A 3 61.67 -19.03 -0.21
C TYR A 3 60.79 -18.77 -1.44
N LEU A 4 59.67 -19.50 -1.57
CA LEU A 4 58.53 -19.07 -2.37
C LEU A 4 57.30 -18.97 -1.44
N LEU A 5 57.24 -17.88 -0.68
CA LEU A 5 56.04 -17.44 0.03
C LEU A 5 55.29 -16.50 -0.91
N ILE A 6 54.16 -16.96 -1.42
CA ILE A 6 53.18 -16.13 -2.11
C ILE A 6 52.44 -15.33 -1.02
N VAL A 7 52.75 -14.04 -0.89
CA VAL A 7 51.92 -13.09 -0.16
C VAL A 7 50.95 -12.48 -1.16
N ILE A 8 49.69 -12.95 -1.15
CA ILE A 8 48.60 -12.24 -1.81
C ILE A 8 48.13 -11.17 -0.83
N THR A 9 48.53 -9.92 -1.09
CA THR A 9 47.97 -8.73 -0.46
C THR A 9 46.53 -8.57 -0.93
N PHE A 10 45.59 -8.99 -0.09
CA PHE A 10 44.18 -8.82 -0.34
C PHE A 10 43.74 -7.44 0.18
N PHE A 11 43.94 -6.40 -0.64
CA PHE A 11 43.33 -5.09 -0.45
C PHE A 11 41.84 -5.17 -0.80
N MET A 12 41.01 -5.70 0.10
CA MET A 12 39.58 -5.34 0.12
C MET A 12 39.45 -4.07 0.96
N GLY A 13 39.66 -2.92 0.31
CA GLY A 13 39.16 -1.65 0.81
C GLY A 13 37.64 -1.70 0.77
N PHE A 14 37.02 -2.09 1.89
CA PHE A 14 35.63 -1.73 2.16
C PHE A 14 35.61 -0.21 2.27
N SER A 15 35.26 0.47 1.18
CA SER A 15 34.89 1.88 1.22
C SER A 15 33.59 1.98 2.01
N SER A 16 33.71 2.26 3.31
CA SER A 16 32.61 2.68 4.16
C SER A 16 32.04 3.98 3.59
N LEU A 17 30.84 3.93 3.02
CA LEU A 17 30.12 5.15 2.63
C LEU A 17 29.88 6.01 3.88
N PRO A 18 30.02 7.35 3.76
CA PRO A 18 29.89 8.25 4.91
C PRO A 18 28.47 8.23 5.50
N ALA A 19 28.38 8.43 6.82
CA ALA A 19 27.14 8.52 7.58
C ALA A 19 26.65 9.98 7.67
N TRP A 20 25.45 10.29 7.20
CA TRP A 20 24.80 11.60 7.35
C TRP A 20 23.56 11.43 8.21
N ALA A 21 23.51 12.18 9.31
CA ALA A 21 22.37 12.18 10.22
C ALA A 21 21.49 13.41 9.91
N MET A 22 20.17 13.25 9.89
CA MET A 22 19.20 14.34 9.71
C MET A 22 17.93 14.05 10.49
N ASP A 23 17.14 15.09 10.78
CA ASP A 23 15.82 14.95 11.38
C ASP A 23 14.74 15.04 10.29
N CYS A 24 13.70 14.22 10.39
CA CYS A 24 12.55 14.24 9.49
C CYS A 24 11.23 14.14 10.28
N TYR A 25 10.24 14.95 9.88
CA TYR A 25 8.97 15.15 10.55
C TYR A 25 7.81 15.20 9.55
N ALA A 26 6.61 14.95 10.06
CA ALA A 26 5.36 15.22 9.36
C ALA A 26 5.08 16.72 9.27
N GLU A 27 4.80 17.21 8.06
CA GLU A 27 4.37 18.57 7.70
C GLU A 27 5.38 19.70 7.98
N HIS A 28 5.92 19.82 9.19
CA HIS A 28 6.78 20.91 9.62
C HIS A 28 7.79 20.50 10.69
N GLU A 29 8.76 21.37 10.99
CA GLU A 29 9.73 21.16 12.07
C GLU A 29 9.03 20.90 13.41
N GLY A 30 9.43 19.85 14.11
CA GLY A 30 8.82 19.46 15.39
C GLY A 30 7.43 18.80 15.25
N GLY A 31 6.99 18.49 14.04
CA GLY A 31 5.79 17.69 13.79
C GLY A 31 5.92 16.24 14.25
N ASN A 32 4.91 15.42 13.96
CA ASN A 32 4.95 14.01 14.34
C ASN A 32 6.07 13.25 13.61
N THR A 33 6.73 12.33 14.31
CA THR A 33 7.75 11.44 13.73
C THR A 33 7.22 10.02 13.50
N VAL A 34 5.94 9.78 13.79
CA VAL A 34 5.32 8.46 13.65
C VAL A 34 3.95 8.61 12.97
N VAL A 35 3.75 7.86 11.90
CA VAL A 35 2.47 7.66 11.22
C VAL A 35 2.10 6.19 11.32
N ILE A 36 0.90 5.87 11.83
CA ILE A 36 0.49 4.48 12.09
C ILE A 36 -0.68 4.08 11.19
N GLY A 37 -0.50 2.96 10.48
CA GLY A 37 -1.56 2.20 9.84
C GLY A 37 -2.04 1.08 10.75
N TYR A 38 -3.35 1.06 11.05
CA TYR A 38 -3.96 0.05 11.90
C TYR A 38 -4.53 -1.08 11.05
N VAL A 39 -4.05 -2.30 11.30
CA VAL A 39 -4.59 -3.52 10.71
C VAL A 39 -5.83 -3.92 11.51
N PRO A 40 -7.03 -3.91 10.90
CA PRO A 40 -8.22 -4.43 11.56
C PRO A 40 -8.11 -5.95 11.71
N ARG A 41 -9.11 -6.59 12.33
CA ARG A 41 -9.26 -8.04 12.16
C ARG A 41 -9.43 -8.36 10.69
N ILE A 42 -8.55 -9.22 10.19
CA ILE A 42 -8.58 -9.72 8.81
C ILE A 42 -8.35 -11.22 8.85
N SER A 43 -9.13 -11.94 8.05
CA SER A 43 -8.89 -13.35 7.77
C SER A 43 -8.22 -13.49 6.40
N ILE A 44 -7.31 -14.45 6.28
CA ILE A 44 -6.69 -14.82 5.02
C ILE A 44 -7.26 -16.17 4.60
N PRO A 45 -7.83 -16.29 3.39
CA PRO A 45 -8.33 -17.57 2.91
C PRO A 45 -7.18 -18.56 2.68
N SER A 46 -7.45 -19.85 2.83
CA SER A 46 -6.41 -20.89 2.78
C SER A 46 -5.79 -21.11 1.39
N ASP A 47 -6.44 -20.63 0.33
CA ASP A 47 -5.95 -20.65 -1.06
C ASP A 47 -5.08 -19.45 -1.42
N GLY A 48 -4.92 -18.49 -0.51
CA GLY A 48 -4.09 -17.29 -0.71
C GLY A 48 -2.69 -17.66 -1.20
N LYS A 49 -2.23 -16.98 -2.25
CA LYS A 49 -0.98 -17.29 -2.95
C LYS A 49 0.13 -16.36 -2.48
N LYS A 50 1.37 -16.85 -2.58
CA LYS A 50 2.55 -15.99 -2.40
C LYS A 50 2.44 -14.77 -3.32
N GLY A 51 2.62 -13.58 -2.74
CA GLY A 51 2.56 -12.30 -3.44
C GLY A 51 1.24 -11.55 -3.27
N ASP A 52 0.17 -12.23 -2.85
CA ASP A 52 -1.14 -11.59 -2.65
C ASP A 52 -1.03 -10.53 -1.55
N LYS A 53 -1.51 -9.30 -1.84
CA LYS A 53 -1.67 -8.25 -0.83
C LYS A 53 -2.91 -8.57 0.00
N ILE A 54 -2.70 -8.96 1.25
CA ILE A 54 -3.76 -9.35 2.18
C ILE A 54 -4.32 -8.17 2.99
N TRP A 55 -3.59 -7.05 3.03
CA TRP A 55 -4.03 -5.80 3.63
C TRP A 55 -3.31 -4.62 3.01
N GLN A 56 -4.03 -3.50 2.90
CA GLN A 56 -3.51 -2.20 2.50
C GLN A 56 -4.18 -1.12 3.35
N SER A 57 -3.41 -0.10 3.77
CA SER A 57 -3.97 1.07 4.43
C SER A 57 -4.72 1.98 3.43
N SER A 58 -5.41 3.00 3.94
CA SER A 58 -5.70 4.18 3.12
C SER A 58 -4.39 4.85 2.65
N GLU A 59 -4.45 5.61 1.56
CA GLU A 59 -3.32 6.44 1.15
C GLU A 59 -3.12 7.59 2.14
N TYR A 60 -1.88 7.79 2.57
CA TYR A 60 -1.43 8.96 3.31
C TYR A 60 -0.85 9.96 2.32
N PHE A 61 -1.49 11.12 2.20
CA PHE A 61 -0.99 12.26 1.43
C PHE A 61 -0.62 13.38 2.39
N MET A 62 0.68 13.67 2.49
CA MET A 62 1.23 14.61 3.48
C MET A 62 2.56 15.18 3.01
N ASN A 63 3.00 16.27 3.63
CA ASN A 63 4.37 16.74 3.44
C ASN A 63 5.33 16.09 4.43
N VAL A 64 6.55 15.85 3.99
CA VAL A 64 7.69 15.50 4.84
C VAL A 64 8.61 16.71 4.93
N PHE A 65 8.89 17.14 6.15
CA PHE A 65 9.88 18.18 6.44
C PHE A 65 11.14 17.51 6.98
N CYS A 66 12.30 17.82 6.42
CA CYS A 66 13.57 17.35 6.95
C CYS A 66 14.56 18.53 7.11
N ASN A 67 15.36 18.49 8.17
CA ASN A 67 16.37 19.49 8.48
C ASN A 67 17.54 18.90 9.29
N ASN A 68 18.41 19.77 9.82
CA ASN A 68 19.51 19.39 10.71
C ASN A 68 20.46 18.33 10.12
N ALA A 69 20.71 18.38 8.80
CA ALA A 69 21.69 17.51 8.17
C ALA A 69 23.09 17.76 8.75
N LEU A 70 23.64 16.78 9.45
CA LEU A 70 24.94 16.85 10.11
C LEU A 70 26.05 16.25 9.24
N PRO A 71 27.29 16.79 9.32
CA PRO A 71 28.44 16.18 8.67
C PRO A 71 28.77 14.83 9.32
N GLY A 72 29.04 13.82 8.51
CA GLY A 72 29.53 12.53 9.00
C GLY A 72 30.98 12.57 9.45
N PRO A 73 31.39 11.80 10.48
CA PRO A 73 32.79 11.60 10.81
C PRO A 73 33.43 10.68 9.76
N SER A 74 34.28 11.22 8.89
CA SER A 74 35.17 10.41 8.05
C SER A 74 36.54 10.29 8.75
N PRO A 75 37.00 9.09 9.16
CA PRO A 75 38.40 8.89 9.50
C PRO A 75 39.23 8.95 8.21
N GLY A 76 39.95 10.07 7.99
CA GLY A 76 40.97 10.16 6.94
C GLY A 76 40.57 10.82 5.62
N GLU A 77 39.37 11.39 5.48
CA GLU A 77 39.07 12.33 4.38
C GLU A 77 39.22 13.77 4.84
N GLU A 78 39.89 14.58 4.01
CA GLU A 78 40.15 16.00 4.26
C GLU A 78 38.88 16.87 4.16
N TYR A 79 37.76 16.34 3.62
CA TYR A 79 36.51 17.09 3.44
C TYR A 79 35.24 16.24 3.61
N PRO A 80 34.38 16.47 4.62
CA PRO A 80 33.05 15.90 4.65
C PRO A 80 32.22 16.42 3.47
N SER A 81 31.38 15.55 2.88
CA SER A 81 30.44 15.89 1.80
C SER A 81 29.64 17.16 2.11
N ALA A 82 29.29 17.95 1.08
CA ALA A 82 28.65 19.26 1.26
C ALA A 82 27.12 19.19 1.40
N TRP A 83 26.51 18.03 1.12
CA TRP A 83 25.07 17.84 1.05
C TRP A 83 24.71 16.37 1.32
N ALA A 84 23.42 16.11 1.61
CA ALA A 84 22.87 14.79 1.88
C ALA A 84 21.57 14.55 1.10
N ASN A 85 21.47 13.39 0.44
CA ASN A 85 20.20 12.89 -0.09
C ASN A 85 19.29 12.44 1.04
N ILE A 86 17.99 12.67 0.89
CA ILE A 86 16.98 12.06 1.75
C ILE A 86 16.71 10.65 1.22
N MET A 87 16.95 9.66 2.06
CA MET A 87 16.71 8.26 1.73
C MET A 87 15.55 7.73 2.55
N MET A 88 14.80 6.83 1.96
CA MET A 88 13.84 6.02 2.69
C MET A 88 14.37 4.60 2.77
N LEU A 89 14.31 4.02 3.96
CA LEU A 89 14.71 2.65 4.21
C LEU A 89 13.52 1.86 4.72
N LEU A 90 13.39 0.65 4.21
CA LEU A 90 12.54 -0.36 4.82
C LEU A 90 13.24 -0.89 6.06
N ALA A 91 12.49 -1.29 7.08
CA ALA A 91 13.10 -1.75 8.32
C ALA A 91 13.93 -3.03 8.12
N SER A 92 15.08 -3.07 8.80
CA SER A 92 15.90 -4.27 8.91
C SER A 92 15.16 -5.40 9.64
N GLY A 93 15.53 -6.66 9.36
CA GLY A 93 14.94 -7.83 10.03
C GLY A 93 13.68 -8.37 9.35
N GLN A 94 13.31 -7.83 8.18
CA GLN A 94 12.21 -8.36 7.38
C GLN A 94 12.47 -9.81 6.92
N ASP A 95 13.74 -10.22 6.80
CA ASP A 95 14.14 -11.57 6.41
C ASP A 95 13.48 -12.65 7.26
N PHE A 96 13.38 -12.43 8.58
CA PHE A 96 12.72 -13.39 9.47
C PHE A 96 11.24 -13.54 9.10
N TYR A 97 10.52 -12.44 8.92
CA TYR A 97 9.09 -12.49 8.59
C TYR A 97 8.84 -13.03 7.19
N ASN A 98 9.65 -12.64 6.20
CA ASN A 98 9.59 -13.14 4.83
C ASN A 98 9.84 -14.64 4.75
N GLN A 99 10.84 -15.13 5.47
CA GLN A 99 11.16 -16.56 5.52
C GLN A 99 10.07 -17.37 6.22
N ASN A 100 9.25 -16.73 7.06
CA ASN A 100 8.25 -17.43 7.86
C ASN A 100 6.83 -17.35 7.25
N SER A 101 6.33 -16.15 6.93
CA SER A 101 4.91 -15.96 6.60
C SER A 101 4.55 -14.71 5.78
N TYR A 102 5.13 -13.54 6.08
CA TYR A 102 4.60 -12.25 5.60
C TYR A 102 5.70 -11.29 5.13
N THR A 103 5.35 -10.49 4.13
CA THR A 103 6.18 -9.41 3.61
C THR A 103 5.48 -8.08 3.85
N PHE A 104 6.12 -7.20 4.61
CA PHE A 104 5.66 -5.84 4.86
C PHE A 104 6.24 -4.90 3.80
N GLY A 105 5.48 -3.91 3.38
CA GLY A 105 5.99 -2.95 2.41
C GLY A 105 5.17 -1.69 2.34
N VAL A 106 5.60 -0.81 1.46
CA VAL A 106 4.96 0.47 1.20
C VAL A 106 4.80 0.69 -0.30
N THR A 107 3.65 1.22 -0.70
CA THR A 107 3.50 1.85 -2.00
C THR A 107 3.91 3.31 -1.84
N TYR A 108 5.03 3.73 -2.44
CA TYR A 108 5.49 5.11 -2.43
C TYR A 108 5.32 5.71 -3.83
N ASN A 109 4.52 6.79 -3.93
CA ASN A 109 4.21 7.46 -5.20
C ASN A 109 3.75 6.49 -6.32
N GLY A 110 2.95 5.50 -5.95
CA GLY A 110 2.38 4.51 -6.89
C GLY A 110 3.29 3.31 -7.18
N VAL A 111 4.48 3.22 -6.59
CA VAL A 111 5.42 2.10 -6.77
C VAL A 111 5.55 1.30 -5.47
N ASP A 112 5.42 -0.02 -5.57
CA ASP A 112 5.59 -0.94 -4.44
C ASP A 112 7.08 -1.12 -4.09
N TYR A 113 7.38 -0.97 -2.80
CA TYR A 113 8.66 -1.27 -2.20
C TYR A 113 8.49 -2.21 -1.00
N ASP A 114 9.19 -3.34 -1.03
CA ASP A 114 9.31 -4.27 0.09
C ASP A 114 10.74 -4.82 0.16
N SER A 115 11.02 -5.78 1.05
CA SER A 115 12.32 -6.44 1.19
C SER A 115 12.97 -6.97 -0.09
N THR A 116 12.20 -7.17 -1.17
CA THR A 116 12.74 -7.63 -2.45
C THR A 116 13.22 -6.49 -3.34
N SER A 117 12.88 -5.25 -2.99
CA SER A 117 13.22 -4.05 -3.73
C SER A 117 14.65 -3.59 -3.46
N PRO A 118 15.30 -2.92 -4.44
CA PRO A 118 16.59 -2.27 -4.20
C PRO A 118 16.44 -1.19 -3.11
N LEU A 119 17.33 -1.21 -2.13
CA LEU A 119 17.42 -0.18 -1.08
C LEU A 119 18.78 0.54 -1.16
N PRO A 120 18.86 1.81 -0.74
CA PRO A 120 17.78 2.68 -0.26
C PRO A 120 16.85 3.20 -1.38
N ILE A 121 15.65 3.65 -1.01
CA ILE A 121 14.74 4.35 -1.92
C ILE A 121 15.09 5.84 -1.87
N ALA A 122 15.50 6.43 -3.00
CA ALA A 122 15.86 7.84 -3.05
C ALA A 122 14.60 8.72 -3.08
N ALA A 123 14.50 9.70 -2.17
CA ALA A 123 13.60 10.81 -2.38
C ALA A 123 14.21 11.77 -3.43
N PRO A 124 13.41 12.45 -4.25
CA PRO A 124 13.90 13.32 -5.33
C PRO A 124 14.42 14.68 -4.80
N VAL A 125 14.89 14.73 -3.55
CA VAL A 125 15.27 15.95 -2.83
C VAL A 125 16.51 15.71 -1.99
N CYS A 126 17.25 16.79 -1.75
CA CYS A 126 18.45 16.76 -0.94
C CYS A 126 18.58 18.04 -0.10
N ILE A 127 19.42 18.00 0.94
CA ILE A 127 19.66 19.09 1.89
C ILE A 127 21.17 19.38 1.94
N ASP A 128 21.56 20.64 1.98
CA ASP A 128 22.94 21.04 2.23
C ASP A 128 23.29 20.81 3.72
N ILE A 129 24.46 20.23 3.99
CA ILE A 129 24.88 19.92 5.38
C ILE A 129 25.15 21.21 6.15
N LYS A 130 24.89 21.22 7.46
CA LYS A 130 25.19 22.36 8.33
C LYS A 130 26.68 22.75 8.22
N GLY A 131 26.94 23.98 7.77
CA GLY A 131 28.28 24.50 7.46
C GLY A 131 28.64 24.50 5.97
N ALA A 132 27.79 23.99 5.08
CA ALA A 132 27.86 24.27 3.65
C ALA A 132 27.81 25.78 3.40
N GLY A 133 28.61 26.30 2.46
CA GLY A 133 28.72 27.73 2.20
C GLY A 133 29.57 28.55 3.18
N THR A 134 30.06 27.98 4.29
CA THR A 134 30.94 28.73 5.24
C THR A 134 32.40 28.79 4.79
N PHE A 135 33.02 29.95 5.01
CA PHE A 135 34.39 30.29 4.60
C PHE A 135 35.42 29.89 5.66
N GLY A 136 36.20 28.84 5.41
CA GLY A 136 37.40 28.52 6.19
C GLY A 136 38.52 28.06 5.27
N ASN A 137 39.69 28.71 5.35
CA ASN A 137 40.94 28.35 4.67
C ASN A 137 40.88 28.20 3.13
N GLY A 138 40.11 29.03 2.43
CA GLY A 138 40.20 29.18 0.97
C GLY A 138 39.56 28.08 0.11
N TYR A 139 38.98 27.04 0.71
CA TYR A 139 38.24 26.00 -0.01
C TYR A 139 36.73 26.20 0.14
N LYS A 140 36.04 26.44 -0.98
CA LYS A 140 34.56 26.45 -1.03
C LYS A 140 34.05 25.02 -0.92
N LYS A 141 33.15 24.76 0.02
CA LYS A 141 32.17 23.66 -0.11
C LYS A 141 30.98 24.23 -0.87
N PRO A 142 30.83 23.96 -2.18
CA PRO A 142 29.68 24.44 -2.93
C PRO A 142 28.39 23.91 -2.29
N ALA A 143 27.38 24.75 -2.17
CA ALA A 143 26.03 24.31 -1.86
C ALA A 143 25.49 23.63 -3.12
N VAL A 144 25.47 22.30 -3.12
CA VAL A 144 25.21 21.49 -4.33
C VAL A 144 23.72 21.23 -4.48
N CYS A 145 22.97 21.14 -3.38
CA CYS A 145 21.53 20.88 -3.42
C CYS A 145 20.73 22.09 -3.88
N SER A 146 21.05 23.25 -3.32
CA SER A 146 20.41 24.53 -3.65
C SER A 146 20.78 25.07 -5.03
N GLY A 147 21.91 24.63 -5.61
CA GLY A 147 22.45 25.16 -6.87
C GLY A 147 22.81 26.65 -6.82
N GLY A 148 22.84 27.25 -5.63
CA GLY A 148 22.96 28.69 -5.39
C GLY A 148 24.02 29.04 -4.34
N PRO A 149 24.18 30.34 -4.00
CA PRO A 149 25.16 30.79 -3.02
C PRO A 149 24.77 30.48 -1.57
N GLU A 150 23.47 30.33 -1.29
CA GLU A 150 22.91 30.11 0.05
C GLU A 150 22.59 28.61 0.26
N PRO A 151 23.00 28.00 1.38
CA PRO A 151 22.74 26.60 1.66
C PRO A 151 21.26 26.33 1.97
N GLN A 152 20.70 25.28 1.37
CA GLN A 152 19.38 24.75 1.71
C GLN A 152 19.46 23.82 2.92
N LEU A 153 19.26 24.37 4.12
CA LEU A 153 19.41 23.64 5.39
C LEU A 153 18.16 22.85 5.83
N SER A 154 17.06 23.01 5.10
CA SER A 154 15.82 22.26 5.28
C SER A 154 15.11 22.08 3.95
N VAL A 155 14.22 21.08 3.88
CA VAL A 155 13.36 20.87 2.71
C VAL A 155 12.01 20.33 3.16
N THR A 156 10.97 20.76 2.44
CA THR A 156 9.62 20.20 2.55
C THR A 156 9.23 19.65 1.19
N PHE A 157 8.69 18.43 1.16
CA PHE A 157 8.23 17.81 -0.09
C PHE A 157 7.02 16.91 0.15
N PRO A 158 6.08 16.83 -0.81
CA PRO A 158 4.90 16.00 -0.68
C PRO A 158 5.22 14.53 -0.91
N VAL A 159 4.54 13.63 -0.19
CA VAL A 159 4.63 12.19 -0.36
C VAL A 159 3.23 11.55 -0.42
N ARG A 160 3.11 10.49 -1.21
CA ARG A 160 1.97 9.57 -1.19
C ARG A 160 2.46 8.21 -0.74
N VAL A 161 1.99 7.75 0.42
CA VAL A 161 2.41 6.48 1.03
C VAL A 161 1.19 5.63 1.31
N GLN A 162 1.22 4.36 0.92
CA GLN A 162 0.27 3.36 1.37
C GLN A 162 1.02 2.20 2.00
N LEU A 163 0.59 1.73 3.16
CA LEU A 163 1.18 0.59 3.84
C LEU A 163 0.51 -0.69 3.35
N TYR A 164 1.27 -1.78 3.18
CA TYR A 164 0.69 -3.07 2.79
C TYR A 164 1.35 -4.26 3.48
N ILE A 165 0.62 -5.37 3.50
CA ILE A 165 1.09 -6.69 3.90
C ILE A 165 0.82 -7.67 2.77
N LYS A 166 1.84 -8.43 2.37
CA LYS A 166 1.78 -9.51 1.38
C LYS A 166 2.02 -10.87 2.03
N LEU A 167 1.47 -11.90 1.41
CA LEU A 167 1.85 -13.28 1.68
C LEU A 167 3.25 -13.58 1.14
N ALA A 168 4.20 -13.92 2.03
CA ALA A 168 5.55 -14.34 1.61
C ALA A 168 5.59 -15.81 1.16
N LYS A 169 4.56 -16.57 1.53
CA LYS A 169 4.29 -17.96 1.15
C LYS A 169 2.80 -18.12 0.90
N ASN A 170 2.40 -19.20 0.21
CA ASN A 170 0.98 -19.56 0.14
C ASN A 170 0.40 -19.69 1.56
N ALA A 171 -0.87 -19.31 1.75
CA ALA A 171 -1.54 -19.23 3.04
C ALA A 171 -1.46 -20.56 3.81
N ASN A 172 -1.64 -21.70 3.13
CA ASN A 172 -1.48 -23.04 3.72
C ASN A 172 -0.06 -23.38 4.22
N LYS A 173 0.96 -22.58 3.89
CA LYS A 173 2.36 -22.73 4.33
C LYS A 173 2.80 -21.63 5.30
N VAL A 174 1.92 -20.71 5.66
CA VAL A 174 2.18 -19.70 6.70
C VAL A 174 2.44 -20.38 8.04
N ASN A 175 3.47 -19.93 8.75
CA ASN A 175 3.74 -20.43 10.09
C ASN A 175 2.69 -19.90 11.08
N LYS A 176 1.68 -20.73 11.40
CA LYS A 176 0.60 -20.40 12.35
C LYS A 176 1.08 -20.12 13.78
N LYS A 177 2.32 -20.52 14.13
CA LYS A 177 2.94 -20.24 15.43
C LYS A 177 3.81 -18.98 15.43
N LEU A 178 3.90 -18.28 14.29
CA LEU A 178 4.66 -17.04 14.18
C LEU A 178 3.98 -15.98 15.05
N VAL A 179 4.70 -15.51 16.07
CA VAL A 179 4.29 -14.33 16.83
C VAL A 179 4.76 -13.10 16.09
N LEU A 180 3.82 -12.28 15.64
CA LEU A 180 4.12 -10.97 15.07
C LEU A 180 4.26 -9.93 16.20
N PRO A 181 5.16 -8.95 16.05
CA PRO A 181 5.21 -7.83 16.98
C PRO A 181 3.91 -7.03 16.89
N ASP A 182 3.55 -6.32 17.96
CA ASP A 182 2.37 -5.44 17.91
C ASP A 182 2.51 -4.35 16.83
N GLU A 183 3.74 -3.87 16.63
CA GLU A 183 4.09 -2.83 15.68
C GLU A 183 5.33 -3.19 14.86
N TYR A 184 5.32 -2.82 13.57
CA TYR A 184 6.43 -2.97 12.65
C TYR A 184 6.69 -1.65 11.91
N ILE A 185 7.95 -1.20 11.84
CA ILE A 185 8.33 -0.03 11.04
C ILE A 185 8.40 -0.45 9.57
N ALA A 186 7.51 0.06 8.72
CA ALA A 186 7.49 -0.28 7.30
C ALA A 186 8.45 0.59 6.49
N LEU A 187 8.54 1.88 6.84
CA LEU A 187 9.36 2.86 6.14
C LEU A 187 9.91 3.87 7.13
N GLU A 188 11.16 4.27 6.94
CA GLU A 188 11.82 5.31 7.71
C GLU A 188 12.47 6.31 6.76
N PHE A 189 12.17 7.60 6.94
CA PHE A 189 12.89 8.70 6.31
C PHE A 189 14.13 9.03 7.14
N LYS A 190 15.31 8.82 6.56
CA LYS A 190 16.59 9.07 7.23
C LYS A 190 17.69 9.46 6.24
N GLY A 191 18.76 10.06 6.76
CA GLY A 191 20.01 10.20 6.03
C GLY A 191 20.73 8.84 5.90
N MET A 192 21.63 8.70 4.91
CA MET A 192 22.42 7.46 4.75
C MET A 192 23.33 7.23 5.95
N SER A 193 23.27 6.05 6.59
CA SER A 193 24.20 5.66 7.66
C SER A 193 25.34 4.80 7.11
N GLY A 194 26.59 5.26 7.26
CA GLY A 194 27.77 4.40 7.36
C GLY A 194 27.85 3.75 8.75
N ALA A 195 28.67 2.71 8.91
CA ALA A 195 28.86 2.00 10.17
C ALA A 195 29.35 2.95 11.28
N GLY A 196 28.43 3.35 12.15
CA GLY A 196 28.66 4.28 13.25
C GLY A 196 27.33 4.91 13.64
N ALA A 197 26.83 4.58 14.83
CA ALA A 197 25.61 5.14 15.36
C ALA A 197 25.84 6.64 15.66
N ILE A 198 25.33 7.50 14.79
CA ILE A 198 24.96 8.84 15.19
C ILE A 198 23.48 8.72 15.51
N ASP A 199 23.13 8.75 16.79
CA ASP A 199 21.73 8.84 17.24
C ASP A 199 21.14 10.12 16.66
N VAL A 200 20.31 9.95 15.62
CA VAL A 200 19.31 10.94 15.22
C VAL A 200 17.98 10.43 15.75
N ASP A 201 17.50 11.08 16.80
CA ASP A 201 16.33 10.66 17.58
C ASP A 201 14.99 10.86 16.83
N LYS A 202 15.00 11.47 15.65
CA LYS A 202 13.79 12.03 15.02
C LYS A 202 13.69 11.73 13.53
N ASN A 203 13.51 10.45 13.21
CA ASN A 203 13.18 10.02 11.86
C ASN A 203 11.67 9.82 11.72
N LEU A 204 11.08 10.38 10.65
CA LEU A 204 9.68 10.12 10.32
C LEU A 204 9.56 8.65 9.91
N THR A 205 8.77 7.89 10.67
CA THR A 205 8.53 6.48 10.45
C THR A 205 7.07 6.22 10.13
N PHE A 206 6.83 5.38 9.13
CA PHE A 206 5.53 4.78 8.89
C PHE A 206 5.52 3.39 9.47
N ARG A 207 4.51 3.11 10.31
CA ARG A 207 4.44 1.89 11.11
C ARG A 207 3.11 1.19 10.89
N ILE A 208 3.15 -0.13 10.90
CA ILE A 208 1.97 -0.99 10.84
C ILE A 208 1.74 -1.54 12.25
N ARG A 209 0.54 -1.33 12.81
CA ARG A 209 0.16 -1.83 14.13
C ARG A 209 -1.06 -2.75 14.04
N GLY A 210 -1.17 -3.69 14.97
CA GLY A 210 -2.28 -4.65 15.04
C GLY A 210 -2.02 -5.92 14.23
N LEU A 211 -0.75 -6.30 14.07
CA LEU A 211 -0.37 -7.51 13.31
C LEU A 211 -0.89 -8.81 13.95
N ASN A 212 -1.20 -8.79 15.24
CA ASN A 212 -1.90 -9.86 15.96
C ASN A 212 -3.36 -10.07 15.51
N ASN A 213 -3.93 -9.16 14.72
CA ASN A 213 -5.29 -9.28 14.19
C ASN A 213 -5.38 -10.12 12.91
N ILE A 214 -4.25 -10.61 12.40
CA ILE A 214 -4.13 -11.39 11.16
C ILE A 214 -4.27 -12.88 11.50
N HIS A 215 -5.24 -13.56 10.89
CA HIS A 215 -5.43 -15.00 11.04
C HIS A 215 -5.63 -15.67 9.69
N VAL A 216 -5.07 -16.87 9.53
CA VAL A 216 -5.23 -17.69 8.31
C VAL A 216 -6.31 -18.72 8.56
N LEU A 217 -7.37 -18.66 7.77
CA LEU A 217 -8.47 -19.63 7.81
C LEU A 217 -7.99 -21.00 7.35
N ASP A 218 -8.68 -22.04 7.79
CA ASP A 218 -8.51 -23.40 7.28
C ASP A 218 -9.33 -23.65 6.00
N CYS A 219 -10.02 -22.64 5.49
CA CYS A 219 -10.78 -22.71 4.26
C CYS A 219 -10.81 -21.40 3.46
N PHE A 220 -11.45 -21.49 2.30
CA PHE A 220 -11.72 -20.38 1.40
C PHE A 220 -13.07 -20.63 0.72
N VAL A 221 -13.61 -19.60 0.08
CA VAL A 221 -14.79 -19.70 -0.78
C VAL A 221 -14.41 -19.41 -2.22
N ASN A 222 -14.92 -20.24 -3.12
CA ASN A 222 -14.98 -19.92 -4.54
C ASN A 222 -16.09 -18.89 -4.74
N VAL A 223 -15.83 -17.90 -5.58
CA VAL A 223 -16.76 -16.82 -5.88
C VAL A 223 -17.07 -16.86 -7.37
N ASP A 224 -18.32 -17.16 -7.68
CA ASP A 224 -18.86 -17.19 -9.03
C ASP A 224 -19.95 -16.12 -9.19
N LEU A 225 -20.21 -15.72 -10.43
CA LEU A 225 -21.32 -14.85 -10.78
C LEU A 225 -22.42 -15.66 -11.46
N GLU A 226 -23.66 -15.24 -11.25
CA GLU A 226 -24.80 -15.68 -12.04
C GLU A 226 -25.45 -14.46 -12.68
N PRO A 227 -25.47 -14.32 -14.02
CA PRO A 227 -24.99 -15.30 -14.99
C PRO A 227 -23.44 -15.47 -15.00
N ALA A 228 -22.99 -16.64 -15.44
CA ALA A 228 -21.57 -17.07 -15.35
C ALA A 228 -20.61 -16.25 -16.21
N ASP A 229 -21.11 -15.56 -17.23
CA ASP A 229 -20.32 -14.61 -18.02
C ASP A 229 -20.12 -13.26 -17.32
N GLY A 230 -20.78 -13.04 -16.17
CA GLY A 230 -20.73 -11.80 -15.41
C GLY A 230 -21.43 -10.62 -16.09
N VAL A 231 -22.21 -10.86 -17.15
CA VAL A 231 -22.87 -9.80 -17.91
C VAL A 231 -24.29 -9.59 -17.40
N VAL A 232 -24.57 -8.35 -16.97
CA VAL A 232 -25.94 -7.92 -16.66
C VAL A 232 -26.52 -7.22 -17.89
N ASP A 233 -27.28 -7.96 -18.70
CA ASP A 233 -27.85 -7.46 -19.95
C ASP A 233 -29.23 -6.82 -19.76
N PHE A 234 -29.28 -5.49 -19.81
CA PHE A 234 -30.53 -4.72 -19.77
C PHE A 234 -31.29 -4.69 -21.10
N GLY A 235 -30.74 -5.31 -22.15
CA GLY A 235 -31.31 -5.35 -23.49
C GLY A 235 -31.47 -3.97 -24.11
N LYS A 236 -32.57 -3.79 -24.86
CA LYS A 236 -32.89 -2.52 -25.54
C LYS A 236 -33.82 -1.68 -24.68
N ILE A 237 -33.34 -0.50 -24.28
CA ILE A 237 -34.09 0.45 -23.48
C ILE A 237 -34.66 1.56 -24.36
N ASN A 238 -35.93 1.91 -24.16
CA ASN A 238 -36.54 3.05 -24.85
C ASN A 238 -36.17 4.36 -24.14
N SER A 239 -35.51 5.26 -24.88
CA SER A 239 -35.03 6.56 -24.38
C SER A 239 -36.13 7.49 -23.86
N ARG A 240 -37.39 7.34 -24.31
CA ARG A 240 -38.52 8.13 -23.78
C ARG A 240 -39.04 7.57 -22.47
N THR A 241 -39.10 6.25 -22.34
CA THR A 241 -39.63 5.59 -21.14
C THR A 241 -38.68 5.78 -19.96
N ILE A 242 -37.38 5.54 -20.17
CA ILE A 242 -36.34 5.62 -19.11
C ILE A 242 -36.18 7.02 -18.50
N LYS A 243 -36.69 8.07 -19.15
CA LYS A 243 -36.70 9.44 -18.57
C LYS A 243 -37.51 9.53 -17.29
N ASN A 244 -38.54 8.71 -17.16
CA ASN A 244 -39.49 8.76 -16.03
C ASN A 244 -39.61 7.41 -15.29
N THR A 245 -38.82 6.42 -15.68
CA THR A 245 -38.84 5.08 -15.10
C THR A 245 -37.42 4.56 -14.92
N SER A 246 -37.25 3.50 -14.14
CA SER A 246 -36.03 2.70 -14.13
C SER A 246 -36.25 1.37 -14.85
N VAL A 247 -35.16 0.75 -15.29
CA VAL A 247 -35.14 -0.64 -15.77
C VAL A 247 -34.16 -1.39 -14.87
N SER A 248 -34.53 -2.60 -14.46
CA SER A 248 -33.73 -3.39 -13.54
C SER A 248 -33.51 -4.80 -14.07
N GLU A 249 -32.32 -5.33 -13.79
CA GLU A 249 -31.95 -6.72 -14.03
C GLU A 249 -31.32 -7.31 -12.77
N THR A 250 -31.38 -8.62 -12.62
CA THR A 250 -30.86 -9.31 -11.44
C THR A 250 -29.62 -10.13 -11.77
N PHE A 251 -28.69 -10.16 -10.84
CA PHE A 251 -27.54 -11.06 -10.87
C PHE A 251 -27.24 -11.53 -9.47
N SER A 252 -26.47 -12.59 -9.31
CA SER A 252 -26.09 -13.10 -8.00
C SER A 252 -24.59 -13.32 -7.90
N VAL A 253 -24.09 -13.17 -6.67
CA VAL A 253 -22.74 -13.62 -6.30
C VAL A 253 -22.90 -14.93 -5.54
N VAL A 254 -22.39 -16.01 -6.10
CA VAL A 254 -22.44 -17.34 -5.50
C VAL A 254 -21.12 -17.60 -4.80
N MET A 255 -21.17 -17.80 -3.49
CA MET A 255 -20.00 -18.06 -2.66
C MET A 255 -20.08 -19.49 -2.16
N THR A 256 -19.16 -20.34 -2.60
CA THR A 256 -19.16 -21.77 -2.28
C THR A 256 -17.88 -22.15 -1.54
N LYS A 257 -18.01 -22.66 -0.31
CA LYS A 257 -16.89 -23.21 0.44
C LYS A 257 -16.19 -24.28 -0.37
N ASP A 258 -14.86 -24.34 -0.27
CA ASP A 258 -14.11 -25.47 -0.76
C ASP A 258 -14.57 -26.77 -0.05
N PRO A 259 -15.10 -27.78 -0.78
CA PRO A 259 -15.57 -29.02 -0.18
C PRO A 259 -14.44 -29.84 0.47
N GLY A 260 -13.17 -29.58 0.11
CA GLY A 260 -12.00 -30.20 0.73
C GLY A 260 -11.56 -29.54 2.04
N ALA A 261 -12.12 -28.40 2.40
CA ALA A 261 -11.69 -27.60 3.53
C ALA A 261 -12.56 -27.81 4.78
N ALA A 262 -11.95 -27.72 5.96
CA ALA A 262 -12.63 -28.00 7.22
C ALA A 262 -13.60 -26.88 7.66
N CYS A 263 -13.32 -25.61 7.28
CA CYS A 263 -14.07 -24.41 7.66
C CYS A 263 -14.51 -24.42 9.14
N THR A 264 -13.57 -24.59 10.06
CA THR A 264 -13.89 -24.77 11.48
C THR A 264 -14.29 -23.47 12.18
N GLU A 265 -13.84 -22.34 11.67
CA GLU A 265 -14.06 -21.02 12.24
C GLU A 265 -15.20 -20.27 11.53
N GLN A 266 -15.80 -19.29 12.23
CA GLN A 266 -16.75 -18.37 11.63
C GLN A 266 -16.00 -17.22 10.97
N PHE A 267 -16.40 -16.86 9.75
CA PHE A 267 -15.87 -15.72 9.01
C PHE A 267 -16.95 -15.08 8.14
N ASN A 268 -16.76 -13.81 7.82
CA ASN A 268 -17.61 -13.07 6.91
C ASN A 268 -16.91 -12.84 5.57
N ILE A 269 -17.69 -12.85 4.50
CA ILE A 269 -17.26 -12.39 3.19
C ILE A 269 -17.75 -10.97 3.00
N LEU A 270 -16.82 -10.05 2.79
CA LEU A 270 -17.12 -8.67 2.42
C LEU A 270 -16.84 -8.48 0.92
N GLY A 271 -17.79 -7.86 0.23
CA GLY A 271 -17.70 -7.56 -1.19
C GLY A 271 -17.75 -6.05 -1.46
N SER A 272 -17.11 -5.63 -2.54
CA SER A 272 -17.17 -4.26 -3.05
C SER A 272 -17.27 -4.27 -4.57
N PHE A 273 -18.24 -3.54 -5.12
CA PHE A 273 -18.29 -3.20 -6.54
C PHE A 273 -17.39 -2.01 -6.80
N PHE A 274 -16.24 -2.27 -7.41
CA PHE A 274 -15.17 -1.30 -7.60
C PHE A 274 -15.13 -0.76 -9.02
N THR A 275 -14.95 0.54 -9.14
CA THR A 275 -14.80 1.24 -10.42
C THR A 275 -13.91 2.48 -10.27
N THR A 276 -13.21 2.82 -11.35
CA THR A 276 -12.44 4.06 -11.49
C THR A 276 -13.19 5.12 -12.29
N ASP A 277 -14.40 4.81 -12.75
CA ASP A 277 -15.24 5.72 -13.50
C ASP A 277 -15.88 6.79 -12.62
N ILE A 278 -16.54 7.76 -13.27
CA ILE A 278 -17.20 8.86 -12.61
C ILE A 278 -18.44 8.35 -11.87
N LEU A 279 -18.54 8.77 -10.61
CA LEU A 279 -19.69 8.53 -9.76
C LEU A 279 -20.42 9.86 -9.55
N SER A 280 -21.73 9.92 -9.80
CA SER A 280 -22.51 11.14 -9.49
C SER A 280 -22.70 11.31 -7.99
N ASP A 281 -22.78 10.19 -7.26
CA ASP A 281 -22.57 10.06 -5.82
C ASP A 281 -22.05 8.65 -5.50
N TYR A 282 -21.84 8.30 -4.22
CA TYR A 282 -21.27 7.00 -3.84
C TYR A 282 -22.05 5.77 -4.35
N SER A 283 -23.31 5.89 -4.75
CA SER A 283 -24.18 4.79 -5.18
C SER A 283 -24.62 4.82 -6.65
N HIS A 284 -24.21 5.85 -7.41
CA HIS A 284 -24.61 6.04 -8.80
C HIS A 284 -23.38 6.11 -9.70
N LEU A 285 -23.19 5.07 -10.51
CA LEU A 285 -22.16 5.01 -11.53
C LEU A 285 -22.67 5.64 -12.82
N ASP A 286 -21.92 6.62 -13.34
CA ASP A 286 -22.22 7.24 -14.62
C ASP A 286 -21.84 6.30 -15.78
N ILE A 287 -22.83 5.93 -16.60
CA ILE A 287 -22.63 5.09 -17.79
C ILE A 287 -21.95 5.86 -18.93
N GLY A 288 -22.02 7.19 -18.93
CA GLY A 288 -21.42 8.08 -19.93
C GLY A 288 -22.33 8.42 -21.11
N ASN A 289 -23.60 8.04 -21.05
CA ASN A 289 -24.62 8.37 -22.06
C ASN A 289 -25.88 9.02 -21.44
N GLY A 290 -25.74 9.65 -20.28
CA GLY A 290 -26.85 10.23 -19.52
C GLY A 290 -27.68 9.20 -18.73
N LEU A 291 -27.21 7.97 -18.57
CA LEU A 291 -27.77 6.96 -17.67
C LEU A 291 -26.90 6.81 -16.42
N LEU A 292 -27.55 6.49 -15.30
CA LEU A 292 -26.91 6.13 -14.04
C LEU A 292 -27.22 4.67 -13.70
N LEU A 293 -26.20 3.93 -13.28
CA LEU A 293 -26.32 2.58 -12.74
C LEU A 293 -26.27 2.60 -11.21
N LYS A 294 -27.24 1.91 -10.60
CA LYS A 294 -27.25 1.56 -9.18
C LYS A 294 -27.23 0.06 -9.03
N ILE A 295 -26.63 -0.43 -7.96
CA ILE A 295 -26.72 -1.84 -7.56
C ILE A 295 -27.37 -1.88 -6.18
N PHE A 296 -28.36 -2.74 -6.02
CA PHE A 296 -29.08 -2.94 -4.77
C PHE A 296 -28.82 -4.34 -4.23
N HIS A 297 -28.69 -4.45 -2.91
CA HIS A 297 -28.82 -5.70 -2.18
C HIS A 297 -30.27 -6.19 -2.21
N ASN A 298 -30.46 -7.46 -1.86
CA ASN A 298 -31.79 -8.08 -1.80
C ASN A 298 -32.79 -7.37 -0.87
N ASP A 299 -32.29 -6.74 0.20
CA ASP A 299 -33.11 -5.98 1.15
C ASP A 299 -33.51 -4.58 0.63
N GLY A 300 -33.10 -4.23 -0.60
CA GLY A 300 -33.37 -2.95 -1.24
C GLY A 300 -32.40 -1.84 -0.86
N THR A 301 -31.37 -2.12 -0.06
CA THR A 301 -30.31 -1.15 0.23
C THR A 301 -29.43 -0.95 -1.00
N ALA A 302 -29.11 0.31 -1.32
CA ALA A 302 -28.20 0.61 -2.42
C ALA A 302 -26.75 0.34 -1.98
N THR A 303 -26.00 -0.38 -2.79
CA THR A 303 -24.57 -0.55 -2.59
C THR A 303 -23.85 0.75 -2.91
N GLU A 304 -22.87 1.11 -2.08
CA GLU A 304 -21.92 2.17 -2.39
C GLU A 304 -20.73 1.58 -3.14
N PHE A 305 -20.44 2.12 -4.33
CA PHE A 305 -19.27 1.77 -5.11
C PHE A 305 -17.98 2.08 -4.33
N ASN A 306 -16.96 1.27 -4.54
CA ASN A 306 -15.65 1.39 -3.89
C ASN A 306 -15.66 1.26 -2.35
N ARG A 307 -16.76 0.78 -1.76
CA ARG A 307 -16.86 0.47 -0.32
C ARG A 307 -17.21 -1.00 -0.10
N PHE A 308 -16.69 -1.58 0.97
CA PHE A 308 -16.95 -2.97 1.33
C PHE A 308 -18.22 -3.07 2.18
N SER A 309 -19.05 -4.06 1.85
CA SER A 309 -20.24 -4.45 2.62
C SER A 309 -20.28 -5.97 2.78
N GLN A 310 -21.00 -6.47 3.77
CA GLN A 310 -21.07 -7.91 4.03
C GLN A 310 -21.99 -8.60 3.02
N PHE A 311 -21.48 -9.63 2.34
CA PHE A 311 -22.23 -10.42 1.36
C PHE A 311 -22.72 -11.74 1.95
N ALA A 312 -21.90 -12.38 2.78
CA ALA A 312 -22.24 -13.66 3.40
C ALA A 312 -21.50 -13.87 4.73
N SER A 313 -22.00 -14.80 5.52
CA SER A 313 -21.34 -15.33 6.71
C SER A 313 -21.26 -16.84 6.61
N PHE A 314 -20.10 -17.38 6.93
CA PHE A 314 -19.87 -18.81 6.98
C PHE A 314 -19.39 -19.23 8.36
N SER A 315 -19.79 -20.44 8.75
CA SER A 315 -19.40 -21.15 9.96
C SER A 315 -19.36 -22.66 9.68
N SER A 316 -18.86 -23.47 10.61
CA SER A 316 -18.83 -24.93 10.47
C SER A 316 -20.19 -25.57 10.18
N SER A 317 -21.29 -24.96 10.63
CA SER A 317 -22.67 -25.45 10.41
C SER A 317 -23.41 -24.81 9.24
N SER A 318 -22.85 -23.75 8.65
CA SER A 318 -23.48 -23.06 7.51
C SER A 318 -23.48 -23.91 6.25
N ALA A 319 -24.46 -23.65 5.37
CA ALA A 319 -24.56 -24.27 4.06
C ALA A 319 -23.24 -24.16 3.26
N PRO A 320 -22.93 -25.16 2.42
CA PRO A 320 -21.71 -25.16 1.63
C PRO A 320 -21.67 -24.02 0.60
N SER A 321 -22.83 -23.52 0.18
CA SER A 321 -22.95 -22.41 -0.75
C SER A 321 -23.97 -21.40 -0.25
N VAL A 322 -23.66 -20.11 -0.44
CA VAL A 322 -24.53 -18.96 -0.18
C VAL A 322 -24.62 -18.13 -1.44
N THR A 323 -25.83 -17.85 -1.88
CA THR A 323 -26.10 -16.98 -3.03
C THR A 323 -26.57 -15.63 -2.51
N ALA A 324 -25.81 -14.58 -2.78
CA ALA A 324 -26.17 -13.19 -2.50
C ALA A 324 -26.79 -12.57 -3.77
N PRO A 325 -28.12 -12.33 -3.81
CA PRO A 325 -28.76 -11.75 -4.97
C PRO A 325 -28.66 -10.21 -4.94
N PHE A 326 -28.47 -9.64 -6.12
CA PHE A 326 -28.39 -8.21 -6.37
C PHE A 326 -29.34 -7.81 -7.50
N ARG A 327 -29.78 -6.56 -7.46
CA ARG A 327 -30.53 -5.92 -8.54
C ARG A 327 -29.74 -4.74 -9.07
N ALA A 328 -29.34 -4.80 -10.33
CA ALA A 328 -28.78 -3.68 -11.05
C ALA A 328 -29.93 -2.86 -11.64
N GLU A 329 -29.90 -1.54 -11.50
CA GLU A 329 -30.94 -0.62 -11.97
C GLU A 329 -30.33 0.52 -12.79
N LEU A 330 -30.87 0.74 -13.99
CA LEU A 330 -30.58 1.90 -14.81
C LEU A 330 -31.70 2.93 -14.68
N SER A 331 -31.30 4.20 -14.58
CA SER A 331 -32.20 5.36 -14.58
C SER A 331 -31.59 6.52 -15.35
N ALA A 332 -32.41 7.45 -15.82
CA ALA A 332 -31.90 8.67 -16.46
C ALA A 332 -31.23 9.59 -15.44
N ASN A 333 -30.06 10.13 -15.79
CA ASN A 333 -29.42 11.19 -15.04
C ASN A 333 -30.26 12.47 -15.16
N PRO A 334 -30.78 13.05 -14.06
CA PRO A 334 -31.59 14.26 -14.12
C PRO A 334 -30.82 15.50 -14.60
N ALA A 335 -29.49 15.49 -14.55
CA ALA A 335 -28.64 16.58 -15.00
C ALA A 335 -28.26 16.50 -16.50
N GLU A 336 -28.53 15.38 -17.16
CA GLU A 336 -28.06 15.13 -18.53
C GLU A 336 -29.17 14.60 -19.44
N THR A 337 -28.97 14.70 -20.74
CA THR A 337 -29.88 14.10 -21.73
C THR A 337 -29.37 12.73 -22.13
N VAL A 338 -30.23 11.71 -22.04
CA VAL A 338 -29.91 10.36 -22.51
C VAL A 338 -29.56 10.39 -24.00
N VAL A 339 -28.38 9.89 -24.34
CA VAL A 339 -27.88 9.76 -25.71
C VAL A 339 -28.14 8.34 -26.21
N GLU A 340 -28.86 8.22 -27.32
CA GLU A 340 -29.17 6.92 -27.94
C GLU A 340 -27.93 6.29 -28.56
N GLY A 341 -27.71 5.00 -28.28
CA GLY A 341 -26.56 4.24 -28.79
C GLY A 341 -26.29 3.00 -27.95
N PRO A 342 -25.29 2.19 -28.34
CA PRO A 342 -24.79 1.13 -27.47
C PRO A 342 -24.19 1.72 -26.19
N PHE A 343 -24.35 1.02 -25.07
CA PHE A 343 -23.76 1.39 -23.80
C PHE A 343 -23.23 0.13 -23.11
N SER A 344 -22.16 0.28 -22.33
CA SER A 344 -21.56 -0.79 -21.52
C SER A 344 -20.63 -0.18 -20.49
N LYS A 345 -20.45 -0.87 -19.35
CA LYS A 345 -19.58 -0.45 -18.27
C LYS A 345 -19.04 -1.66 -17.52
N ASP A 346 -17.75 -1.64 -17.21
CA ASP A 346 -17.11 -2.69 -16.43
C ASP A 346 -17.05 -2.31 -14.95
N VAL A 347 -17.43 -3.25 -14.09
CA VAL A 347 -17.36 -3.10 -12.64
C VAL A 347 -16.62 -4.30 -12.07
N ILE A 348 -15.61 -4.05 -11.24
CA ILE A 348 -14.75 -5.09 -10.67
C ILE A 348 -15.32 -5.50 -9.31
N LEU A 349 -15.71 -6.76 -9.14
CA LEU A 349 -16.03 -7.30 -7.82
C LEU A 349 -14.75 -7.62 -7.04
N LYS A 350 -14.55 -6.94 -5.91
CA LYS A 350 -13.47 -7.23 -4.95
C LYS A 350 -14.03 -7.95 -3.73
N ILE A 351 -13.32 -8.98 -3.27
CA ILE A 351 -13.71 -9.80 -2.12
C ILE A 351 -12.62 -9.77 -1.05
N THR A 352 -13.02 -9.72 0.21
CA THR A 352 -12.14 -9.88 1.38
C THR A 352 -12.83 -10.65 2.50
N TYR A 353 -12.05 -11.20 3.42
CA TYR A 353 -12.52 -11.99 4.56
C TYR A 353 -12.31 -11.23 5.86
N ASN A 354 -13.25 -11.37 6.81
CA ASN A 354 -13.21 -10.74 8.13
C ASN A 354 -13.67 -11.69 9.24
#